data_AF-A0A0W0XZX8-F1
#
_entry.id   AF-A0A0W0XZX8-F1
#
_cell.length_a   1.000
_cell.length_b   1.000
_cell.length_c   1.000
_cell.angle_alpha   90.00
_cell.angle_beta   90.00
_cell.angle_gamma   90.00
#
_symmetry.space_group_name_H-M   'P 1'
#
loop_
_entity.id
_entity.type
_entity.pdbx_description
1 polymer ?
#
loop_
_entity_poly.entity_id
_entity_poly.type
_entity_poly.pdbx_seq_one_letter_code
_entity_poly.pdbx_strand_id
1 'polypeptide(L)'
;MLYIFIIKGLKTDLETEGNTPYQQFYQNLSSSEISKKYLYIFFLRTYLREYENLSKCRPDTEEAIIWIGQNHADYGLLVTPRFRDGSWANDNSEIRRFRKRYWSIGHILETGLVIPNKNDVFHFKTIEEYLKFFEHVLVRNTASTYQKRIATLYSQYVQASHSPEDILLLIPEFRYGGMSSKHEYRLDFCIIDIESNNKIGFELSPWSTHGQLTGTKNKTQASINAEASSNFQREMKKHKDYFKKYGIFSLIYTDNELADISTIFSDIEKYLQPQKVASHLQLHVLSEFFNS
;
A
#
# COMPACT_ATOMS: atom_id res chain seq x y z
N MET A 1 -1.59 -2.38 -16.90
CA MET A 1 -0.68 -1.36 -17.48
C MET A 1 0.47 -1.97 -18.31
N LEU A 2 1.11 -3.04 -17.83
CA LEU A 2 2.28 -3.66 -18.50
C LEU A 2 2.02 -4.10 -19.95
N TYR A 3 0.83 -4.60 -20.27
CA TYR A 3 0.51 -5.11 -21.60
C TYR A 3 0.47 -3.99 -22.67
N ILE A 4 -0.08 -2.83 -22.31
CA ILE A 4 -0.04 -1.61 -23.14
C ILE A 4 1.41 -1.15 -23.32
N PHE A 5 2.24 -1.23 -22.27
CA PHE A 5 3.66 -0.89 -22.35
C PHE A 5 4.47 -1.90 -23.19
N ILE A 6 4.12 -3.18 -23.19
CA ILE A 6 4.77 -4.18 -24.06
C ILE A 6 4.41 -3.90 -25.52
N ILE A 7 3.14 -3.63 -25.84
CA ILE A 7 2.74 -3.33 -27.21
C ILE A 7 3.30 -1.98 -27.67
N LYS A 8 3.26 -0.95 -26.82
CA LYS A 8 3.87 0.36 -27.11
C LYS A 8 5.39 0.27 -27.20
N GLY A 9 6.04 -0.44 -26.28
CA GLY A 9 7.48 -0.66 -26.29
C GLY A 9 7.91 -1.43 -27.53
N LEU A 10 7.21 -2.51 -27.87
CA LEU A 10 7.42 -3.22 -29.14
C LEU A 10 7.27 -2.28 -30.32
N LYS A 11 6.22 -1.46 -30.38
CA LYS A 11 6.01 -0.47 -31.44
C LYS A 11 7.17 0.52 -31.52
N THR A 12 7.60 1.08 -30.38
CA THR A 12 8.69 2.04 -30.29
C THR A 12 10.01 1.41 -30.72
N ASP A 13 10.37 0.24 -30.19
CA ASP A 13 11.60 -0.49 -30.53
C ASP A 13 11.65 -0.80 -32.04
N LEU A 14 10.51 -1.16 -32.64
CA LEU A 14 10.37 -1.44 -34.07
C LEU A 14 10.44 -0.18 -34.96
N GLU A 15 10.08 0.99 -34.42
CA GLU A 15 10.13 2.28 -35.12
C GLU A 15 11.52 2.93 -34.98
N THR A 16 12.25 2.69 -33.90
CA THR A 16 13.54 3.34 -33.61
C THR A 16 14.78 2.59 -34.14
N GLU A 17 14.74 1.27 -34.27
CA GLU A 17 15.90 0.52 -34.78
C GLU A 17 15.81 0.28 -36.30
N GLY A 18 16.53 1.11 -37.06
CA GLY A 18 16.61 0.98 -38.51
C GLY A 18 17.27 -0.33 -38.96
N ASN A 19 16.56 -1.06 -39.82
CA ASN A 19 17.04 -2.14 -40.68
C ASN A 19 17.55 -3.40 -39.97
N THR A 20 16.85 -3.83 -38.92
CA THR A 20 17.09 -5.14 -38.28
C THR A 20 16.19 -6.24 -38.88
N PRO A 21 16.58 -7.52 -38.81
CA PRO A 21 15.72 -8.64 -39.21
C PRO A 21 14.33 -8.63 -38.53
N TYR A 22 14.24 -8.04 -37.33
CA TYR A 22 12.98 -7.85 -36.59
C TYR A 22 12.04 -6.86 -37.27
N GLN A 23 12.58 -5.81 -37.92
CA GLN A 23 11.79 -4.83 -38.66
C GLN A 23 11.20 -5.43 -39.94
N GLN A 24 11.97 -6.22 -40.69
CA GLN A 24 11.46 -6.96 -41.85
C GLN A 24 10.44 -8.03 -41.46
N PHE A 25 10.69 -8.76 -40.37
CA PHE A 25 9.73 -9.71 -39.81
C PHE A 25 8.42 -9.02 -39.42
N TYR A 26 8.50 -7.84 -38.79
CA TYR A 26 7.33 -7.04 -38.45
C TYR A 26 6.59 -6.51 -39.69
N GLN A 27 7.30 -5.97 -40.69
CA GLN A 27 6.69 -5.53 -41.96
C GLN A 27 5.95 -6.67 -42.68
N ASN A 28 6.50 -7.88 -42.64
CA ASN A 28 5.87 -9.07 -43.21
C ASN A 28 4.63 -9.52 -42.40
N LEU A 29 4.67 -9.35 -41.07
CA LEU A 29 3.52 -9.59 -40.19
C LEU A 29 2.42 -8.55 -40.37
N SER A 30 2.79 -7.27 -40.54
CA SER A 30 1.88 -6.13 -40.63
C SER A 30 1.32 -5.90 -42.04
N SER A 31 1.86 -6.56 -43.07
CA SER A 31 1.34 -6.48 -44.45
C SER A 31 0.28 -7.55 -44.76
N SER A 32 0.08 -8.53 -43.88
CA SER A 32 -0.89 -9.62 -44.05
C SER A 32 -2.04 -9.53 -43.05
N GLU A 33 -3.26 -9.37 -43.55
CA GLU A 33 -4.47 -9.35 -42.72
C GLU A 33 -4.69 -10.66 -41.94
N ILE A 34 -4.27 -11.80 -42.52
CA ILE A 34 -4.33 -13.10 -41.83
C ILE A 34 -3.36 -13.11 -40.65
N SER A 35 -2.15 -12.60 -40.83
CA SER A 35 -1.13 -12.53 -39.80
C SER A 35 -1.54 -11.58 -38.66
N LYS A 36 -2.08 -10.40 -38.99
CA LYS A 36 -2.64 -9.46 -38.00
C LYS A 36 -3.75 -10.10 -37.18
N LYS A 37 -4.71 -10.77 -37.83
CA LYS A 37 -5.81 -11.46 -37.15
C LYS A 37 -5.32 -12.60 -36.24
N TYR A 38 -4.35 -13.38 -36.71
CA TYR A 38 -3.74 -14.44 -35.90
C TYR A 38 -3.06 -13.86 -34.65
N LEU A 39 -2.22 -12.83 -34.82
CA LEU A 39 -1.56 -12.16 -33.71
C LEU A 39 -2.57 -11.58 -32.73
N TYR A 40 -3.58 -10.84 -33.21
CA TYR A 40 -4.65 -10.29 -32.38
C TYR A 40 -5.32 -11.39 -31.54
N ILE A 41 -5.74 -12.50 -32.14
CA ILE A 41 -6.39 -13.60 -31.41
C ILE A 41 -5.43 -14.25 -30.42
N PHE A 42 -4.18 -14.48 -30.80
CA PHE A 42 -3.16 -15.06 -29.92
C PHE A 42 -2.93 -14.17 -28.69
N PHE A 43 -2.78 -12.87 -28.91
CA PHE A 43 -2.57 -11.86 -27.90
C PHE A 43 -3.79 -11.69 -27.00
N LEU A 44 -5.00 -11.63 -27.57
CA LEU A 44 -6.25 -11.58 -26.82
C LEU A 44 -6.42 -12.82 -25.95
N ARG A 45 -6.19 -14.02 -26.48
CA ARG A 45 -6.26 -15.27 -25.70
C ARG A 45 -5.23 -15.30 -24.57
N THR A 46 -4.01 -14.85 -24.85
CA THR A 46 -2.95 -14.76 -23.84
C THR A 46 -3.32 -13.76 -22.75
N TYR A 47 -3.85 -12.59 -23.12
CA TYR A 47 -4.33 -11.59 -22.19
C TYR A 47 -5.49 -12.10 -21.34
N LEU A 48 -6.49 -12.77 -21.93
CA LEU A 48 -7.62 -13.34 -21.20
C LEU A 48 -7.19 -14.47 -20.25
N ARG A 49 -6.26 -15.33 -20.68
CA ARG A 49 -5.72 -16.41 -19.83
C ARG A 49 -4.93 -15.88 -18.65
N GLU A 50 -4.16 -14.82 -18.86
CA GLU A 50 -3.31 -14.18 -17.84
C GLU A 50 -3.94 -12.89 -17.28
N TYR A 51 -5.25 -12.73 -17.41
CA TYR A 51 -5.93 -11.45 -17.15
C TYR A 51 -5.64 -10.95 -15.74
N GLU A 52 -5.76 -11.81 -14.74
CA GLU A 52 -5.51 -11.46 -13.33
C GLU A 52 -4.04 -11.03 -13.09
N ASN A 53 -3.08 -11.62 -13.79
CA ASN A 53 -1.65 -11.31 -13.63
C ASN A 53 -1.24 -10.03 -14.40
N LEU A 54 -1.89 -9.77 -15.53
CA LEU A 54 -1.56 -8.66 -16.44
C LEU A 54 -2.35 -7.38 -16.15
N SER A 55 -3.53 -7.50 -15.56
CA SER A 55 -4.42 -6.36 -15.28
C SER A 55 -4.09 -5.65 -13.96
N LYS A 56 -3.52 -6.36 -12.97
CA LYS A 56 -3.12 -5.79 -11.67
C LYS A 56 -2.09 -4.67 -11.78
N CYS A 57 -2.37 -3.55 -11.12
CA CYS A 57 -1.34 -2.56 -10.77
C CYS A 57 -0.38 -3.17 -9.76
N ARG A 58 0.90 -2.87 -9.88
CA ARG A 58 1.95 -3.47 -9.04
C ARG A 58 2.50 -2.41 -8.10
N PRO A 59 2.84 -2.79 -6.86
CA PRO A 59 3.65 -1.91 -6.04
C PRO A 59 5.04 -1.81 -6.68
N ASP A 60 5.63 -0.63 -6.60
CA ASP A 60 7.05 -0.47 -6.90
C ASP A 60 7.88 -1.21 -5.84
N THR A 61 9.16 -1.46 -6.14
CA THR A 61 10.04 -2.27 -5.26
C THR A 61 10.07 -1.78 -3.81
N GLU A 62 10.07 -0.46 -3.61
CA GLU A 62 10.06 0.15 -2.29
C GLU A 62 8.69 0.01 -1.60
N GLU A 63 7.60 0.03 -2.36
CA GLU A 63 6.24 -0.07 -1.85
C GLU A 63 5.82 -1.51 -1.61
N ALA A 64 6.55 -2.48 -2.19
CA ALA A 64 6.35 -3.91 -2.03
C ALA A 64 6.81 -4.42 -0.65
N ILE A 65 7.33 -3.54 0.21
CA ILE A 65 7.76 -3.83 1.58
C ILE A 65 7.24 -2.73 2.49
N ILE A 66 6.48 -3.11 3.51
CA ILE A 66 6.10 -2.19 4.59
C ILE A 66 6.65 -2.69 5.92
N TRP A 67 7.07 -1.76 6.76
CA TRP A 67 7.53 -2.04 8.12
C TRP A 67 6.60 -1.36 9.12
N ILE A 68 6.18 -2.12 10.12
CA ILE A 68 5.17 -1.70 11.10
C ILE A 68 5.64 -1.98 12.52
N GLY A 69 5.01 -1.33 13.49
CA GLY A 69 5.18 -1.63 14.91
C GLY A 69 6.27 -0.84 15.62
N GLN A 70 6.51 -1.21 16.87
CA GLN A 70 7.39 -0.50 17.80
C GLN A 70 8.83 -1.03 17.73
N ASN A 71 9.81 -0.31 18.31
CA ASN A 71 11.24 -0.59 18.14
C ASN A 71 11.71 -2.01 18.57
N HIS A 72 10.95 -2.70 19.42
CA HIS A 72 11.27 -4.04 19.91
C HIS A 72 10.19 -5.08 19.54
N ALA A 73 9.25 -4.67 18.69
CA ALA A 73 8.11 -5.46 18.26
C ALA A 73 7.70 -4.99 16.86
N ASP A 74 8.68 -4.93 15.95
CA ASP A 74 8.48 -4.57 14.56
C ASP A 74 8.43 -5.77 13.65
N TYR A 75 7.65 -5.61 12.58
CA TYR A 75 7.35 -6.66 11.63
C TYR A 75 7.40 -6.09 10.22
N GLY A 76 7.79 -6.93 9.27
CA GLY A 76 7.71 -6.60 7.84
C GLY A 76 6.53 -7.30 7.21
N LEU A 77 5.81 -6.61 6.34
CA LEU A 77 4.86 -7.23 5.41
C LEU A 77 5.39 -7.05 4.00
N LEU A 78 5.63 -8.17 3.32
CA LEU A 78 6.23 -8.25 1.99
C LEU A 78 5.30 -9.03 1.08
N VAL A 79 5.28 -8.66 -0.20
CA VAL A 79 4.47 -9.33 -1.23
C VAL A 79 4.92 -10.78 -1.47
N THR A 80 6.23 -11.00 -1.53
CA THR A 80 6.86 -12.29 -1.82
C THR A 80 8.10 -12.44 -0.95
N PRO A 81 7.94 -12.67 0.37
CA PRO A 81 9.04 -12.62 1.32
C PRO A 81 10.11 -13.68 1.00
N ARG A 82 11.36 -13.25 0.96
CA ARG A 82 12.54 -14.10 0.82
C ARG A 82 13.64 -13.62 1.77
N PHE A 83 14.14 -14.52 2.61
CA PHE A 83 15.27 -14.22 3.49
C PHE A 83 16.58 -14.57 2.78
N ARG A 84 17.50 -13.61 2.71
CA ARG A 84 18.82 -13.79 2.11
C ARG A 84 19.85 -12.90 2.79
N ASP A 85 21.03 -13.44 3.06
CA ASP A 85 22.18 -12.71 3.59
C ASP A 85 21.86 -11.91 4.87
N GLY A 86 21.02 -12.47 5.75
CA GLY A 86 20.62 -11.83 7.01
C GLY A 86 19.50 -10.80 6.89
N SER A 87 18.90 -10.61 5.70
CA SER A 87 17.89 -9.58 5.42
C SER A 87 16.68 -10.14 4.68
N TRP A 88 15.54 -9.45 4.82
CA TRP A 88 14.31 -9.75 4.08
C TRP A 88 14.23 -8.90 2.81
N ALA A 89 13.86 -9.54 1.70
CA ALA A 89 13.60 -8.89 0.43
C ALA A 89 12.42 -9.56 -0.28
N ASN A 90 11.89 -8.92 -1.33
CA ASN A 90 10.95 -9.59 -2.22
C ASN A 90 11.67 -10.42 -3.28
N ASP A 91 11.09 -11.58 -3.62
CA ASP A 91 11.34 -12.17 -4.93
C ASP A 91 10.60 -11.38 -6.03
N ASN A 92 11.29 -10.39 -6.59
CA ASN A 92 10.73 -9.49 -7.61
C ASN A 92 10.14 -10.21 -8.84
N SER A 93 10.58 -11.44 -9.12
CA SER A 93 10.06 -12.24 -10.23
C SER A 93 8.67 -12.83 -9.93
N GLU A 94 8.38 -13.09 -8.65
CA GLU A 94 7.15 -13.74 -8.19
C GLU A 94 6.06 -12.74 -7.77
N ILE A 95 6.38 -11.45 -7.56
CA ILE A 95 5.39 -10.38 -7.24
C ILE A 95 4.19 -10.44 -8.20
N ARG A 96 4.44 -10.73 -9.49
CA ARG A 96 3.41 -10.77 -10.54
C ARG A 96 2.43 -11.94 -10.41
N ARG A 97 2.86 -13.01 -9.76
CA ARG A 97 2.09 -14.24 -9.55
C ARG A 97 1.34 -14.22 -8.22
N PHE A 98 1.57 -13.19 -7.40
CA PHE A 98 0.85 -13.00 -6.16
C PHE A 98 -0.64 -12.82 -6.43
N ARG A 99 -1.44 -13.74 -5.89
CA ARG A 99 -2.85 -13.87 -6.25
C ARG A 99 -3.77 -12.99 -5.42
N LYS A 100 -3.45 -12.79 -4.15
CA LYS A 100 -4.25 -11.97 -3.24
C LYS A 100 -4.12 -10.49 -3.61
N ARG A 101 -5.08 -9.68 -3.17
CA ARG A 101 -4.98 -8.21 -3.28
C ARG A 101 -3.81 -7.72 -2.43
N TYR A 102 -3.01 -6.77 -2.90
CA TYR A 102 -1.92 -6.22 -2.09
C TYR A 102 -2.46 -5.54 -0.82
N TRP A 103 -1.75 -5.72 0.30
CA TRP A 103 -2.08 -5.10 1.59
C TRP A 103 -3.52 -5.35 2.04
N SER A 104 -4.03 -6.55 1.80
CA SER A 104 -5.36 -7.01 2.23
C SER A 104 -5.27 -8.05 3.34
N ILE A 105 -6.40 -8.39 3.95
CA ILE A 105 -6.53 -9.54 4.85
C ILE A 105 -6.05 -10.81 4.14
N GLY A 106 -6.44 -11.04 2.88
CA GLY A 106 -5.97 -12.18 2.11
C GLY A 106 -4.46 -12.18 1.93
N HIS A 107 -3.84 -11.00 1.77
CA HIS A 107 -2.38 -10.89 1.66
C HIS A 107 -1.68 -11.40 2.92
N ILE A 108 -2.06 -10.87 4.08
CA ILE A 108 -1.35 -11.20 5.33
C ILE A 108 -1.57 -12.66 5.75
N LEU A 109 -2.70 -13.28 5.37
CA LEU A 109 -2.90 -14.71 5.54
C LEU A 109 -1.99 -15.55 4.64
N GLU A 110 -1.72 -15.07 3.42
CA GLU A 110 -0.83 -15.75 2.45
C GLU A 110 0.64 -15.64 2.86
N THR A 111 1.12 -14.44 3.19
CA THR A 111 2.56 -14.18 3.39
C THR A 111 2.99 -14.12 4.84
N GLY A 112 2.07 -13.85 5.78
CA GLY A 112 2.40 -13.59 7.18
C GLY A 112 3.17 -12.29 7.39
N LEU A 113 3.76 -12.16 8.58
CA LEU A 113 4.60 -11.04 8.97
C LEU A 113 6.03 -11.53 9.24
N VAL A 114 6.99 -10.98 8.53
CA VAL A 114 8.39 -11.38 8.70
C VAL A 114 9.00 -10.75 9.95
N ILE A 115 9.88 -11.49 10.63
CA ILE A 115 10.60 -11.00 11.81
C ILE A 115 11.94 -10.38 11.37
N PRO A 116 12.22 -9.12 11.71
CA PRO A 116 13.49 -8.47 11.34
C PRO A 116 14.71 -9.29 11.76
N ASN A 117 15.71 -9.37 10.88
CA ASN A 117 17.01 -10.02 11.13
C ASN A 117 16.94 -11.51 11.53
N LYS A 118 15.77 -12.16 11.38
CA LYS A 118 15.55 -13.57 11.67
C LYS A 118 14.87 -14.20 10.47
N ASN A 119 15.36 -15.37 10.03
CA ASN A 119 14.70 -16.16 9.00
C ASN A 119 13.46 -16.86 9.58
N ASP A 120 12.48 -16.07 9.97
CA ASP A 120 11.26 -16.53 10.62
C ASP A 120 10.08 -15.62 10.22
N VAL A 121 8.92 -16.25 10.02
CA VAL A 121 7.70 -15.60 9.56
C VAL A 121 6.58 -15.98 10.51
N PHE A 122 5.92 -14.97 11.03
CA PHE A 122 4.72 -15.12 11.83
C PHE A 122 3.51 -15.32 10.90
N HIS A 123 3.01 -16.55 10.83
CA HIS A 123 1.86 -16.90 9.99
C HIS A 123 0.54 -16.88 10.77
N PHE A 124 -0.55 -16.64 10.05
CA PHE A 124 -1.92 -16.67 10.56
C PHE A 124 -2.72 -17.71 9.80
N LYS A 125 -3.36 -18.65 10.49
CA LYS A 125 -4.18 -19.69 9.87
C LYS A 125 -5.60 -19.21 9.58
N THR A 126 -6.07 -18.24 10.36
CA THR A 126 -7.42 -17.71 10.26
C THR A 126 -7.43 -16.20 10.36
N ILE A 127 -8.50 -15.58 9.82
CA ILE A 127 -8.76 -14.15 9.96
C ILE A 127 -8.82 -13.76 11.44
N GLU A 128 -9.45 -14.59 12.27
CA GLU A 128 -9.57 -14.33 13.71
C GLU A 128 -8.21 -14.29 14.41
N GLU A 129 -7.29 -15.19 14.06
CA GLU A 129 -5.91 -15.17 14.60
C GLU A 129 -5.19 -13.88 14.23
N TYR A 130 -5.32 -13.42 12.97
CA TYR A 130 -4.75 -12.15 12.54
C TYR A 130 -5.37 -10.97 13.30
N LEU A 131 -6.69 -10.88 13.39
CA LEU A 131 -7.37 -9.77 14.07
C LEU A 131 -7.03 -9.71 15.56
N LYS A 132 -6.91 -10.86 16.22
CA LYS A 132 -6.40 -10.95 17.60
C LYS A 132 -4.97 -10.44 17.71
N PHE A 133 -4.10 -10.78 16.77
CA PHE A 133 -2.73 -10.26 16.75
C PHE A 133 -2.71 -8.74 16.52
N PHE A 134 -3.50 -8.25 15.57
CA PHE A 134 -3.65 -6.82 15.30
C PHE A 134 -4.06 -6.03 16.56
N GLU A 135 -5.12 -6.46 17.24
CA GLU A 135 -5.58 -5.77 18.46
C GLU A 135 -4.65 -5.97 19.65
N HIS A 136 -4.20 -7.21 19.91
CA HIS A 136 -3.56 -7.58 21.17
C HIS A 136 -2.03 -7.54 21.14
N VAL A 137 -1.41 -7.43 19.97
CA VAL A 137 0.04 -7.32 19.81
C VAL A 137 0.42 -5.97 19.20
N LEU A 138 -0.16 -5.62 18.04
CA LEU A 138 0.22 -4.38 17.35
C LEU A 138 -0.33 -3.13 18.06
N VAL A 139 -1.63 -3.12 18.36
CA VAL A 139 -2.30 -1.92 18.90
C VAL A 139 -2.28 -1.90 20.43
N ARG A 140 -2.27 -3.04 21.12
CA ARG A 140 -2.40 -3.14 22.59
C ARG A 140 -1.50 -2.19 23.38
N ASN A 141 -0.25 -2.06 22.96
CA ASN A 141 0.78 -1.29 23.67
C ASN A 141 0.67 0.23 23.45
N THR A 142 -0.27 0.69 22.62
CA THR A 142 -0.56 2.12 22.51
C THR A 142 -1.18 2.64 23.81
N ALA A 143 -0.83 3.87 24.18
CA ALA A 143 -1.49 4.59 25.26
C ALA A 143 -2.85 5.18 24.81
N SER A 144 -3.08 5.31 23.50
CA SER A 144 -4.28 5.93 22.95
C SER A 144 -5.50 5.01 23.06
N THR A 145 -6.50 5.44 23.84
CA THR A 145 -7.81 4.76 23.89
C THR A 145 -8.54 4.83 22.56
N TYR A 146 -8.33 5.90 21.79
CA TYR A 146 -8.90 6.10 20.47
C TYR A 146 -8.37 5.08 19.46
N GLN A 147 -7.06 4.84 19.43
CA GLN A 147 -6.47 3.81 18.55
C GLN A 147 -7.02 2.41 18.88
N LYS A 148 -7.13 2.08 20.17
CA LYS A 148 -7.72 0.80 20.61
C LYS A 148 -9.17 0.66 20.15
N ARG A 149 -9.96 1.74 20.25
CA ARG A 149 -11.36 1.72 19.83
C ARG A 149 -11.50 1.56 18.31
N ILE A 150 -10.70 2.27 17.52
CA ILE A 150 -10.66 2.11 16.05
C ILE A 150 -10.25 0.69 15.67
N ALA A 151 -9.27 0.11 16.35
CA ALA A 151 -8.84 -1.25 16.08
C ALA A 151 -9.96 -2.28 16.31
N THR A 152 -10.74 -2.14 17.39
CA THR A 152 -11.92 -2.99 17.62
C THR A 152 -12.98 -2.80 16.54
N LEU A 153 -13.26 -1.56 16.11
CA LEU A 153 -14.23 -1.30 15.04
C LEU A 153 -13.78 -1.91 13.70
N TYR A 154 -12.49 -1.81 13.37
CA TYR A 154 -11.91 -2.45 12.20
C TYR A 154 -12.07 -3.98 12.24
N SER A 155 -11.75 -4.63 13.36
CA SER A 155 -11.94 -6.08 13.48
C SER A 155 -13.40 -6.49 13.33
N GLN A 156 -14.32 -5.74 13.93
CA GLN A 156 -15.77 -5.96 13.79
C GLN A 156 -16.22 -5.82 12.33
N TYR A 157 -15.71 -4.80 11.64
CA TYR A 157 -15.98 -4.56 10.22
C TYR A 157 -15.50 -5.72 9.35
N VAL A 158 -14.27 -6.20 9.56
CA VAL A 158 -13.72 -7.34 8.81
C VAL A 158 -14.54 -8.60 9.07
N GLN A 159 -14.89 -8.89 10.33
CA GLN A 159 -15.69 -10.06 10.69
C GLN A 159 -17.11 -10.05 10.12
N ALA A 160 -17.71 -8.87 9.97
CA ALA A 160 -19.04 -8.71 9.40
C ALA A 160 -19.08 -8.78 7.86
N SER A 161 -17.93 -8.71 7.20
CA SER A 161 -17.84 -8.69 5.73
C SER A 161 -18.12 -10.05 5.10
N HIS A 162 -18.81 -10.03 3.95
CA HIS A 162 -19.01 -11.23 3.12
C HIS A 162 -17.74 -11.68 2.39
N SER A 163 -16.81 -10.76 2.13
CA SER A 163 -15.53 -11.01 1.45
C SER A 163 -14.39 -10.44 2.28
N PRO A 164 -14.10 -11.01 3.46
CA PRO A 164 -13.14 -10.42 4.40
C PRO A 164 -11.71 -10.40 3.86
N GLU A 165 -11.33 -11.38 3.03
CA GLU A 165 -9.99 -11.44 2.43
C GLU A 165 -9.69 -10.28 1.46
N ASP A 166 -10.71 -9.65 0.90
CA ASP A 166 -10.54 -8.52 -0.03
C ASP A 166 -10.41 -7.17 0.67
N ILE A 167 -10.70 -7.12 1.99
CA ILE A 167 -10.59 -5.89 2.78
C ILE A 167 -9.12 -5.50 2.93
N LEU A 168 -8.82 -4.23 2.66
CA LEU A 168 -7.50 -3.65 2.87
C LEU A 168 -7.15 -3.60 4.35
N LEU A 169 -5.87 -3.78 4.65
CA LEU A 169 -5.35 -3.71 6.01
C LEU A 169 -5.43 -2.28 6.53
N LEU A 170 -5.96 -2.14 7.74
CA LEU A 170 -5.69 -0.97 8.57
C LEU A 170 -4.31 -1.14 9.21
N ILE A 171 -3.28 -0.63 8.55
CA ILE A 171 -1.87 -0.81 8.91
C ILE A 171 -1.55 0.09 10.11
N PRO A 172 -1.29 -0.44 11.32
CA PRO A 172 -0.96 0.37 12.48
C PRO A 172 0.54 0.69 12.52
N GLU A 173 0.91 1.83 13.10
CA GLU A 173 2.30 2.16 13.43
C GLU A 173 3.24 2.05 12.21
N PHE A 174 2.79 2.50 11.04
CA PHE A 174 3.56 2.44 9.79
C PHE A 174 4.84 3.26 9.93
N ARG A 175 6.01 2.65 9.72
CA ARG A 175 7.32 3.25 10.01
C ARG A 175 7.88 4.03 8.82
N TYR A 176 8.06 5.34 9.00
CA TYR A 176 8.66 6.21 7.97
C TYR A 176 10.08 5.77 7.54
N GLY A 177 10.88 5.29 8.50
CA GLY A 177 12.28 4.90 8.27
C GLY A 177 12.48 3.43 7.87
N GLY A 178 11.40 2.68 7.65
CA GLY A 178 11.48 1.22 7.47
C GLY A 178 12.11 0.53 8.70
N MET A 179 13.10 -0.32 8.46
CA MET A 179 13.85 -1.09 9.48
C MET A 179 14.80 -0.26 10.35
N SER A 180 14.98 1.04 10.09
CA SER A 180 15.92 1.87 10.85
C SER A 180 15.67 1.75 12.37
N SER A 181 16.74 1.48 13.13
CA SER A 181 16.69 1.36 14.59
C SER A 181 16.33 2.67 15.28
N LYS A 182 16.74 3.80 14.68
CA LYS A 182 16.28 5.12 15.09
C LYS A 182 14.95 5.41 14.38
N HIS A 183 13.86 5.27 15.13
CA HIS A 183 12.54 5.68 14.66
C HIS A 183 12.53 7.19 14.41
N GLU A 184 12.01 7.59 13.25
CA GLU A 184 11.83 9.00 12.90
C GLU A 184 10.37 9.40 13.17
N TYR A 185 9.44 8.78 12.44
CA TYR A 185 8.00 8.97 12.62
C TYR A 185 7.26 7.63 12.45
N ARG A 186 6.04 7.56 12.99
CA ARG A 186 5.05 6.49 12.70
C ARG A 186 3.67 7.10 12.50
N LEU A 187 2.92 6.60 11.52
CA LEU A 187 1.50 6.92 11.40
C LEU A 187 0.73 6.05 12.38
N ASP A 188 -0.30 6.60 13.03
CA ASP A 188 -1.18 5.80 13.90
C ASP A 188 -1.82 4.67 13.10
N PHE A 189 -2.43 5.02 11.96
CA PHE A 189 -2.92 4.07 10.98
C PHE A 189 -2.64 4.51 9.54
N CYS A 190 -2.59 3.55 8.62
CA CYS A 190 -2.48 3.78 7.19
C CYS A 190 -3.28 2.73 6.41
N ILE A 191 -3.84 3.14 5.28
CA ILE A 191 -4.41 2.24 4.27
C ILE A 191 -3.71 2.54 2.94
N ILE A 192 -3.30 1.47 2.25
CA ILE A 192 -2.60 1.54 0.97
C ILE A 192 -3.38 0.70 -0.05
N ASP A 193 -4.05 1.37 -0.99
CA ASP A 193 -4.64 0.74 -2.17
C ASP A 193 -3.71 0.96 -3.38
N ILE A 194 -2.96 -0.08 -3.73
CA ILE A 194 -2.06 -0.07 -4.89
C ILE A 194 -2.84 0.00 -6.21
N GLU A 195 -4.05 -0.54 -6.27
CA GLU A 195 -4.79 -0.60 -7.53
C GLU A 195 -5.29 0.77 -7.95
N SER A 196 -5.88 1.52 -7.02
CA SER A 196 -6.34 2.88 -7.25
C SER A 196 -5.26 3.94 -7.02
N ASN A 197 -4.05 3.53 -6.63
CA ASN A 197 -2.97 4.42 -6.17
C ASN A 197 -3.43 5.40 -5.08
N ASN A 198 -4.25 4.93 -4.16
CA ASN A 198 -4.79 5.73 -3.06
C ASN A 198 -4.11 5.31 -1.76
N LYS A 199 -3.38 6.23 -1.14
CA LYS A 199 -2.56 5.97 0.05
C LYS A 199 -2.88 7.03 1.09
N ILE A 200 -3.50 6.61 2.19
CA ILE A 200 -4.03 7.52 3.20
C ILE A 200 -3.54 7.12 4.59
N GLY A 201 -3.07 8.12 5.35
CA GLY A 201 -2.74 8.01 6.75
C GLY A 201 -3.86 8.60 7.61
N PHE A 202 -4.00 8.09 8.82
CA PHE A 202 -4.91 8.63 9.81
C PHE A 202 -4.13 8.87 11.10
N GLU A 203 -4.25 10.07 11.66
CA GLU A 203 -3.52 10.55 12.82
C GLU A 203 -4.52 11.03 13.86
N LEU A 204 -4.47 10.45 15.05
CA LEU A 204 -5.33 10.81 16.16
C LEU A 204 -4.53 11.79 17.02
N SER A 205 -4.78 13.09 16.86
CA SER A 205 -3.92 14.14 17.39
C SER A 205 -4.60 14.95 18.49
N PRO A 206 -4.85 14.35 19.68
CA PRO A 206 -5.40 15.11 20.79
C PRO A 206 -4.40 16.17 21.27
N TRP A 207 -4.89 17.36 21.60
CA TRP A 207 -4.07 18.49 22.05
C TRP A 207 -3.25 18.13 23.29
N SER A 208 -3.81 17.30 24.17
CA SER A 208 -3.14 16.82 25.39
C SER A 208 -1.83 16.09 25.14
N THR A 209 -1.54 15.68 23.90
CA THR A 209 -0.35 14.92 23.54
C THR A 209 0.48 15.62 22.45
N HIS A 210 -0.17 16.17 21.42
CA HIS A 210 0.53 16.78 20.28
C HIS A 210 0.75 18.29 20.44
N GLY A 211 -0.15 18.97 21.17
CA GLY A 211 -0.10 20.41 21.43
C GLY A 211 0.25 20.79 22.87
N GLN A 212 0.48 19.81 23.74
CA GLN A 212 0.63 20.04 25.17
C GLN A 212 1.86 20.89 25.47
N LEU A 213 1.64 22.00 26.17
CA LEU A 213 2.70 22.86 26.67
C LEU A 213 2.96 22.51 28.14
N THR A 214 4.22 22.22 28.47
CA THR A 214 4.59 21.81 29.84
C THR A 214 5.21 22.98 30.61
N GLY A 215 4.99 23.05 31.92
CA GLY A 215 5.68 24.03 32.78
C GLY A 215 5.42 25.50 32.44
N THR A 216 4.21 25.84 31.99
CA THR A 216 3.86 27.18 31.48
C THR A 216 3.87 28.28 32.54
N LYS A 217 3.70 27.94 33.83
CA LYS A 217 3.63 28.90 34.96
C LYS A 217 4.82 29.86 35.05
N ASN A 218 6.01 29.44 34.61
CA ASN A 218 7.24 30.22 34.67
C ASN A 218 7.74 30.67 33.29
N LYS A 219 6.98 30.43 32.21
CA LYS A 219 7.39 30.76 30.84
C LYS A 219 6.82 32.12 30.44
N THR A 220 7.62 32.90 29.71
CA THR A 220 7.12 34.12 29.06
C THR A 220 6.20 33.75 27.89
N GLN A 221 5.32 34.66 27.49
CA GLN A 221 4.46 34.43 26.32
C GLN A 221 5.27 34.14 25.05
N ALA A 222 6.44 34.77 24.89
CA ALA A 222 7.34 34.50 23.78
C ALA A 222 7.87 33.05 23.79
N SER A 223 8.24 32.53 24.97
CA SER A 223 8.68 31.14 25.12
C SER A 223 7.55 30.14 24.86
N ILE A 224 6.33 30.45 25.32
CA ILE A 224 5.13 29.63 25.07
C ILE A 224 4.83 29.56 23.57
N ASN A 225 4.86 30.71 22.88
CA ASN A 225 4.62 30.78 21.43
C ASN A 225 5.70 30.04 20.63
N ALA A 226 6.96 30.12 21.06
CA ALA A 226 8.06 29.40 20.40
C ALA A 226 7.90 27.87 20.53
N GLU A 227 7.50 27.37 21.70
CA GLU A 227 7.24 25.94 21.91
C GLU A 227 6.04 25.45 21.10
N ALA A 228 4.93 26.20 21.11
CA ALA A 228 3.75 25.87 20.29
C ALA A 228 4.09 25.84 18.79
N SER A 229 4.84 26.83 18.30
CA SER A 229 5.31 26.88 16.91
C SER A 229 6.21 25.70 16.56
N SER A 230 7.14 25.34 17.45
CA SER A 230 8.04 24.19 17.27
C SER A 230 7.26 22.87 17.19
N ASN A 231 6.28 22.66 18.07
CA ASN A 231 5.41 21.48 18.04
C ASN A 231 4.65 21.40 16.72
N PHE A 232 4.02 22.51 16.30
CA PHE A 232 3.30 22.58 15.02
C PHE A 232 4.21 22.27 13.82
N GLN A 233 5.42 22.85 13.78
CA GLN A 233 6.38 22.62 12.70
C GLN A 233 6.81 21.14 12.62
N ARG A 234 7.00 20.48 13.77
CA ARG A 234 7.35 19.06 13.82
C ARG A 234 6.24 18.18 13.24
N GLU A 235 4.99 18.40 13.64
CA GLU A 235 3.85 17.65 13.10
C GLU A 235 3.70 17.90 11.59
N MET A 236 3.77 19.16 11.15
CA MET A 236 3.70 19.49 9.72
C MET A 236 4.85 18.90 8.90
N LYS A 237 6.04 18.79 9.50
CA LYS A 237 7.18 18.14 8.85
C LYS A 237 6.88 16.65 8.62
N LYS A 238 6.38 15.94 9.63
CA LYS A 238 5.99 14.52 9.53
C LYS A 238 5.02 14.29 8.36
N HIS A 239 3.95 15.07 8.25
CA HIS A 239 2.98 14.91 7.16
C HIS A 239 3.58 15.17 5.78
N LYS A 240 4.36 16.25 5.64
CA LYS A 240 5.03 16.56 4.38
C LYS A 240 6.02 15.47 3.97
N ASP A 241 6.72 14.89 4.94
CA ASP A 241 7.70 13.85 4.68
C ASP A 241 7.01 12.56 4.21
N TYR A 242 5.93 12.12 4.86
CA TYR A 242 5.14 10.98 4.39
C TYR A 242 4.58 11.19 2.98
N PHE A 243 4.06 12.38 2.69
CA PHE A 243 3.56 12.69 1.35
C PHE A 243 4.70 12.67 0.31
N LYS A 244 5.83 13.30 0.59
CA LYS A 244 6.96 13.37 -0.35
C LYS A 244 7.58 12.01 -0.62
N LYS A 245 7.70 11.16 0.40
CA LYS A 245 8.39 9.87 0.29
C LYS A 245 7.47 8.76 -0.22
N TYR A 246 6.24 8.70 0.27
CA TYR A 246 5.33 7.57 0.03
C TYR A 246 4.06 7.97 -0.73
N GLY A 247 3.86 9.25 -1.04
CA GLY A 247 2.59 9.73 -1.59
C GLY A 247 1.42 9.64 -0.61
N ILE A 248 1.69 9.44 0.70
CA ILE A 248 0.65 9.26 1.71
C ILE A 248 0.16 10.63 2.18
N PHE A 249 -1.12 10.91 1.95
CA PHE A 249 -1.81 12.04 2.56
C PHE A 249 -2.39 11.63 3.91
N SER A 250 -2.25 12.44 4.96
CA SER A 250 -2.75 12.11 6.30
C SER A 250 -3.95 12.96 6.68
N LEU A 251 -5.04 12.32 7.13
CA LEU A 251 -6.12 12.97 7.84
C LEU A 251 -5.76 13.06 9.33
N ILE A 252 -5.95 14.25 9.91
CA ILE A 252 -5.63 14.55 11.30
C ILE A 252 -6.94 14.81 12.02
N TYR A 253 -7.21 14.05 13.08
CA TYR A 253 -8.40 14.20 13.90
C TYR A 253 -8.06 14.89 15.21
N THR A 254 -8.74 16.01 15.46
CA THR A 254 -8.57 16.88 16.64
C THR A 254 -9.41 16.39 17.82
N ASP A 255 -9.22 16.98 19.02
CA ASP A 255 -9.97 16.58 20.23
C ASP A 255 -11.49 16.57 20.04
N ASN A 256 -12.03 17.55 19.29
CA ASN A 256 -13.46 17.65 19.05
C ASN A 256 -13.98 16.46 18.21
N GLU A 257 -13.18 16.00 17.25
CA GLU A 257 -13.53 14.86 16.39
C GLU A 257 -13.33 13.54 17.13
N LEU A 258 -12.30 13.45 17.98
CA LEU A 258 -12.00 12.27 18.80
C LEU A 258 -13.10 11.96 19.84
N ALA A 259 -14.01 12.92 20.11
CA ALA A 259 -15.20 12.68 20.91
C ALA A 259 -16.18 11.69 20.25
N ASP A 260 -16.15 11.54 18.92
CA ASP A 260 -16.97 10.58 18.18
C ASP A 260 -16.12 9.69 17.26
N ILE A 261 -15.56 8.65 17.85
CA ILE A 261 -14.75 7.64 17.15
C ILE A 261 -15.55 6.88 16.08
N SER A 262 -16.88 6.80 16.18
CA SER A 262 -17.69 6.10 15.18
C SER A 262 -17.70 6.86 13.86
N THR A 263 -17.78 8.19 13.93
CA THR A 263 -17.66 9.07 12.76
C THR A 263 -16.27 8.96 12.12
N ILE A 264 -15.21 8.98 12.92
CA ILE A 264 -13.83 8.77 12.43
C ILE A 264 -13.70 7.42 11.72
N PHE A 265 -14.23 6.35 12.32
CA PHE A 265 -14.18 5.04 11.69
C PHE A 265 -14.97 4.99 10.38
N SER A 266 -16.10 5.69 10.30
CA SER A 266 -16.89 5.80 9.06
C SER A 266 -16.10 6.49 7.94
N ASP A 267 -15.19 7.40 8.26
CA ASP A 267 -14.26 7.98 7.28
C ASP A 267 -13.20 6.97 6.84
N ILE A 268 -12.61 6.23 7.78
CA ILE A 268 -11.63 5.16 7.50
C ILE A 268 -12.25 4.07 6.60
N GLU A 269 -13.50 3.68 6.90
CA GLU A 269 -14.22 2.61 6.20
C GLU A 269 -14.31 2.83 4.69
N LYS A 270 -14.45 4.08 4.25
CA LYS A 270 -14.51 4.47 2.82
C LYS A 270 -13.28 4.02 2.02
N TYR A 271 -12.16 3.78 2.70
CA TYR A 271 -10.89 3.37 2.11
C TYR A 271 -10.58 1.88 2.32
N LEU A 272 -11.30 1.17 3.19
CA LEU A 272 -11.07 -0.25 3.46
C LEU A 272 -11.55 -1.15 2.31
N GLN A 273 -12.56 -0.69 1.56
CA GLN A 273 -13.05 -1.39 0.39
C GLN A 273 -12.26 -0.97 -0.86
N PRO A 274 -11.93 -1.94 -1.72
CA PRO A 274 -11.19 -1.67 -2.94
C PRO A 274 -11.98 -0.78 -3.91
N GLN A 275 -11.35 0.28 -4.40
CA GLN A 275 -11.95 1.06 -5.48
C GLN A 275 -11.75 0.34 -6.82
N LYS A 276 -12.84 0.02 -7.52
CA LYS A 276 -12.77 -0.65 -8.83
C LYS A 276 -12.13 0.28 -9.86
N VAL A 277 -10.97 -0.08 -10.39
CA VAL A 277 -10.39 0.59 -11.56
C VAL A 277 -11.06 0.05 -12.81
N ALA A 278 -11.59 0.93 -13.67
CA ALA A 278 -12.31 0.54 -14.87
C ALA A 278 -11.40 -0.24 -15.86
N SER A 279 -11.71 -1.51 -16.08
CA SER A 279 -11.01 -2.44 -16.99
C SER A 279 -11.15 -2.10 -18.48
N HIS A 280 -12.07 -1.19 -18.82
CA HIS A 280 -12.48 -0.92 -20.20
C HIS A 280 -11.37 -0.32 -21.09
N LEU A 281 -10.39 0.39 -20.50
CA LEU A 281 -9.31 1.04 -21.24
C LEU A 281 -8.35 0.06 -21.93
N GLN A 282 -8.19 -1.16 -21.38
CA GLN A 282 -7.13 -2.09 -21.80
C GLN A 282 -7.45 -2.82 -23.12
N LEU A 283 -8.73 -3.10 -23.38
CA LEU A 283 -9.17 -3.76 -24.62
C LEU A 283 -9.17 -2.79 -25.82
N HIS A 284 -9.38 -1.49 -25.58
CA HIS A 284 -9.41 -0.49 -26.64
C HIS A 284 -8.03 -0.28 -27.28
N VAL A 285 -6.96 -0.26 -26.47
CA VAL A 285 -5.58 -0.16 -26.97
C VAL A 285 -5.18 -1.37 -27.82
N LEU A 286 -5.68 -2.56 -27.48
CA LEU A 286 -5.51 -3.77 -28.29
C LEU A 286 -6.19 -3.64 -29.65
N SER A 287 -7.41 -3.11 -29.70
CA SER A 287 -8.09 -2.86 -30.97
C SER A 287 -7.37 -1.79 -31.80
N GLU A 288 -6.90 -0.70 -31.20
CA GLU A 288 -6.20 0.37 -31.93
C GLU A 288 -4.89 -0.12 -32.57
N PHE A 289 -4.13 -1.00 -31.91
CA PHE A 289 -2.86 -1.49 -32.45
C PHE A 289 -3.02 -2.41 -33.67
N PHE A 290 -4.10 -3.19 -33.73
CA PHE A 290 -4.33 -4.17 -34.81
C PHE A 290 -5.34 -3.71 -35.87
N ASN A 291 -6.11 -2.66 -35.60
CA ASN A 291 -7.08 -2.08 -36.55
C ASN A 291 -6.55 -0.82 -37.27
N SER A 292 -5.30 -0.40 -37.02
CA SER A 292 -4.61 0.66 -37.77
C SER A 292 -3.89 0.12 -39.01
#